data_AF-A0A2R7YTS4-F1
#
_entry.id   AF-A0A2R7YTS4-F1
#
_cell.length_a   1.000
_cell.length_b   1.000
_cell.length_c   1.000
_cell.angle_alpha   90.00
_cell.angle_beta   90.00
_cell.angle_gamma   90.00
#
_symmetry.space_group_name_H-M   'P 1'
#
loop_
_entity.id
_entity.type
_entity.pdbx_description
1 polymer ?
#
loop_
_entity_poly.entity_id
_entity_poly.type
_entity_poly.pdbx_seq_one_letter_code
_entity_poly.pdbx_strand_id
1 'polypeptide(L)'
;MDFDQTLGQALAVGGRQLAGRILDAASRGQHDQVARLIAPLDADQLRSLVTLLAVQVDQTMPEAPTTGPAAVCKLAIIAAAPMFDTTPEAIRSAERSRPVSDARAVAMTAARETGLSLPAIAEQFGKDHGSVLHAVRRTAERPRLAAAAAKVSEHVNSRYAAALPRGGEDTNLVPLLQGPPASTFDPHGPVEHAVVAAAKAFDTTPEILLGADRTRAAADGRAVAMTAARIHGHSLPTIARHFERDHTTVLHATRRIEKTPPLRELAEKIAADLPREEAGTGTWGRVVDVETAERQEISTTSQPVSQSVSQPASDRSVGLREQQRAVPVAAGRNHFSVAR
;
A
#
# COMPACT_ATOMS: atom_id res chain seq x y z
N MET A 1 31.89 -43.89 -7.75
CA MET A 1 30.94 -42.79 -8.03
C MET A 1 29.54 -43.40 -7.94
N ASP A 2 28.54 -42.64 -7.47
CA ASP A 2 27.11 -42.99 -7.42
C ASP A 2 26.50 -43.60 -6.12
N PHE A 3 26.94 -43.14 -4.94
CA PHE A 3 26.14 -43.30 -3.71
C PHE A 3 25.57 -41.99 -3.15
N ASP A 4 26.10 -40.84 -3.58
CA ASP A 4 25.71 -39.53 -3.06
C ASP A 4 24.58 -38.88 -3.90
N GLN A 5 24.45 -39.29 -5.16
CA GLN A 5 23.42 -38.78 -6.09
C GLN A 5 22.04 -39.42 -5.84
N THR A 6 21.99 -40.61 -5.24
CA THR A 6 20.75 -41.36 -4.93
C THR A 6 20.08 -40.88 -3.64
N LEU A 7 20.83 -40.41 -2.65
CA LEU A 7 20.29 -39.81 -1.41
C LEU A 7 19.66 -38.43 -1.66
N GLY A 8 20.29 -37.60 -2.51
CA GLY A 8 19.72 -36.32 -2.94
C GLY A 8 18.41 -36.47 -3.74
N GLN A 9 18.31 -37.52 -4.57
CA GLN A 9 17.07 -37.83 -5.31
C GLN A 9 15.97 -38.47 -4.42
N ALA A 10 16.35 -39.28 -3.43
CA ALA A 10 15.39 -39.85 -2.47
C ALA A 10 14.73 -38.77 -1.59
N LEU A 11 15.48 -37.73 -1.21
CA LEU A 11 14.95 -36.56 -0.50
C LEU A 11 14.04 -35.68 -1.38
N ALA A 12 14.31 -35.57 -2.68
CA ALA A 12 13.45 -34.84 -3.62
C ALA A 12 12.09 -35.53 -3.85
N VAL A 13 12.03 -36.86 -3.85
CA VAL A 13 10.77 -37.62 -3.99
C VAL A 13 10.03 -37.72 -2.65
N GLY A 14 10.74 -38.00 -1.56
CA GLY A 14 10.17 -38.08 -0.21
C GLY A 14 9.64 -36.75 0.29
N GLY A 15 10.32 -35.64 0.00
CA GLY A 15 9.90 -34.28 0.35
C GLY A 15 8.57 -33.88 -0.30
N ARG A 16 8.37 -34.21 -1.59
CA ARG A 16 7.10 -33.93 -2.29
C ARG A 16 5.93 -34.75 -1.75
N GLN A 17 6.15 -36.01 -1.38
CA GLN A 17 5.13 -36.84 -0.75
C GLN A 17 4.78 -36.36 0.66
N LEU A 18 5.78 -35.96 1.45
CA LEU A 18 5.56 -35.38 2.77
C LEU A 18 4.79 -34.06 2.67
N ALA A 19 5.19 -33.17 1.77
CA ALA A 19 4.48 -31.92 1.47
C ALA A 19 3.03 -32.18 1.07
N GLY A 20 2.77 -33.17 0.19
CA GLY A 20 1.43 -33.56 -0.21
C GLY A 20 0.56 -34.06 0.96
N ARG A 21 1.12 -34.88 1.86
CA ARG A 21 0.40 -35.36 3.06
C ARG A 21 0.12 -34.25 4.06
N ILE A 22 1.05 -33.31 4.22
CA ILE A 22 0.87 -32.13 5.07
C ILE A 22 -0.24 -31.24 4.51
N LEU A 23 -0.27 -31.01 3.19
CA LEU A 23 -1.31 -30.24 2.53
C LEU A 23 -2.70 -30.91 2.65
N ASP A 24 -2.78 -32.23 2.46
CA ASP A 24 -4.04 -32.97 2.64
C ASP A 24 -4.54 -32.91 4.08
N ALA A 25 -3.67 -33.15 5.07
CA ALA A 25 -4.03 -33.03 6.50
C ALA A 25 -4.44 -31.59 6.87
N ALA A 26 -3.75 -30.58 6.34
CA ALA A 26 -4.09 -29.17 6.52
C ALA A 26 -5.45 -28.82 5.89
N SER A 27 -5.73 -29.33 4.68
CA SER A 27 -7.01 -29.11 3.99
C SER A 27 -8.21 -29.68 4.76
N ARG A 28 -7.97 -30.72 5.57
CA ARG A 28 -8.96 -31.38 6.43
C ARG A 28 -9.01 -30.82 7.85
N GLY A 29 -8.24 -29.76 8.15
CA GLY A 29 -8.16 -29.15 9.48
C GLY A 29 -7.50 -30.03 10.55
N GLN A 30 -6.70 -31.02 10.17
CA GLN A 30 -6.12 -32.01 11.07
C GLN A 30 -4.78 -31.52 11.65
N HIS A 31 -4.83 -30.51 12.52
CA HIS A 31 -3.64 -29.86 13.09
C HIS A 31 -2.71 -30.83 13.85
N ASP A 32 -3.25 -31.81 14.56
CA ASP A 32 -2.45 -32.84 15.28
C ASP A 32 -1.69 -33.77 14.34
N GLN A 33 -2.21 -33.98 13.13
CA GLN A 33 -1.56 -34.80 12.11
C GLN A 33 -0.46 -34.01 11.44
N VAL A 34 -0.69 -32.73 11.15
CA VAL A 34 0.35 -31.80 10.68
C VAL A 34 1.49 -31.72 11.69
N ALA A 35 1.20 -31.54 12.99
CA ALA A 35 2.21 -31.49 14.04
C ALA A 35 3.05 -32.79 14.11
N ARG A 36 2.41 -33.96 14.00
CA ARG A 36 3.10 -35.25 13.97
C ARG A 36 4.00 -35.44 12.74
N LEU A 37 3.60 -34.91 11.59
CA LEU A 37 4.39 -35.00 10.36
C LEU A 37 5.61 -34.08 10.37
N ILE A 38 5.55 -32.98 11.12
CA ILE A 38 6.61 -31.96 11.19
C ILE A 38 7.57 -32.21 12.36
N ALA A 39 7.09 -32.80 13.46
CA ALA A 39 7.88 -33.07 14.67
C ALA A 39 9.24 -33.80 14.47
N PRO A 40 9.40 -34.76 13.54
CA PRO A 40 10.67 -35.44 13.35
C PRO A 40 11.69 -34.68 12.49
N LEU A 41 11.35 -33.51 11.95
CA LEU A 41 12.20 -32.78 11.00
C LEU A 41 13.20 -31.86 11.70
N ASP A 42 14.44 -31.83 11.20
CA ASP A 42 15.45 -30.87 11.63
C ASP A 42 15.28 -29.49 10.95
N ALA A 43 16.09 -28.51 11.33
CA ALA A 43 15.98 -27.13 10.84
C ALA A 43 16.20 -27.00 9.31
N ASP A 44 17.06 -27.82 8.71
CA ASP A 44 17.35 -27.77 7.27
C ASP A 44 16.29 -28.49 6.44
N GLN A 45 15.76 -29.59 6.99
CA GLN A 45 14.59 -30.28 6.46
C GLN A 45 13.34 -29.42 6.53
N LEU A 46 13.15 -28.66 7.61
CA LEU A 46 12.06 -27.68 7.74
C LEU A 46 12.17 -26.57 6.69
N ARG A 47 13.36 -26.00 6.48
CA ARG A 47 13.60 -25.00 5.42
C ARG A 47 13.27 -25.56 4.04
N SER A 48 13.75 -26.76 3.74
CA SER A 48 13.50 -27.44 2.46
C SER A 48 12.01 -27.76 2.25
N LEU A 49 11.33 -28.21 3.32
CA LEU A 49 9.89 -28.47 3.30
C LEU A 49 9.08 -27.20 3.05
N VAL A 50 9.47 -26.07 3.66
CA VAL A 50 8.82 -24.77 3.43
C VAL A 50 8.95 -24.35 1.97
N THR A 51 10.13 -24.51 1.36
CA THR A 51 10.34 -24.21 -0.06
C THR A 51 9.50 -25.12 -0.96
N LEU A 52 9.44 -26.43 -0.68
CA LEU A 52 8.64 -27.37 -1.45
C LEU A 52 7.13 -27.10 -1.32
N LEU A 53 6.64 -26.83 -0.10
CA LEU A 53 5.24 -26.47 0.13
C LEU A 53 4.88 -25.17 -0.59
N ALA A 54 5.78 -24.18 -0.63
CA ALA A 54 5.55 -22.94 -1.36
C ALA A 54 5.33 -23.20 -2.86
N VAL A 55 6.17 -24.02 -3.50
CA VAL A 55 6.04 -24.39 -4.91
C VAL A 55 4.75 -25.18 -5.17
N GLN A 56 4.37 -26.08 -4.27
CA GLN A 56 3.23 -26.99 -4.48
C GLN A 56 1.88 -26.32 -4.23
N VAL A 57 1.82 -25.34 -3.31
CA VAL A 57 0.67 -24.46 -3.13
C VAL A 57 0.47 -23.58 -4.37
N ASP A 58 1.55 -23.10 -4.98
CA ASP A 58 1.52 -22.28 -6.19
C ASP A 58 0.92 -23.05 -7.38
N GLN A 59 1.29 -24.33 -7.54
CA GLN A 59 0.78 -25.20 -8.60
C GLN A 59 -0.69 -25.63 -8.45
N THR A 60 -1.23 -25.65 -7.23
CA THR A 60 -2.58 -26.18 -6.93
C THR A 60 -3.66 -25.11 -6.85
N MET A 61 -3.27 -23.83 -6.89
CA MET A 61 -4.18 -22.69 -6.88
C MET A 61 -3.93 -21.85 -8.14
N PRO A 62 -4.50 -22.20 -9.31
CA PRO A 62 -4.48 -21.28 -10.46
C PRO A 62 -5.18 -19.97 -10.04
N GLU A 63 -4.46 -18.86 -10.15
CA GLU A 63 -4.86 -17.56 -9.63
C GLU A 63 -6.18 -17.06 -10.24
N ALA A 64 -7.24 -17.05 -9.43
CA ALA A 64 -8.36 -16.13 -9.65
C ALA A 64 -7.89 -14.71 -9.29
N PRO A 65 -8.38 -13.64 -9.94
CA PRO A 65 -7.72 -12.32 -9.95
C PRO A 65 -7.37 -11.84 -8.54
N THR A 66 -6.08 -11.93 -8.22
CA THR A 66 -5.42 -11.66 -6.93
C THR A 66 -5.38 -10.16 -6.58
N THR A 67 -6.04 -9.34 -7.39
CA THR A 67 -5.90 -7.89 -7.43
C THR A 67 -7.14 -7.15 -6.92
N GLY A 68 -8.29 -7.84 -6.80
CA GLY A 68 -9.54 -7.24 -6.33
C GLY A 68 -9.56 -6.96 -4.81
N PRO A 69 -10.41 -6.04 -4.33
CA PRO A 69 -10.53 -5.72 -2.90
C PRO A 69 -10.74 -6.96 -2.01
N ALA A 70 -11.56 -7.91 -2.47
CA ALA A 70 -11.83 -9.17 -1.76
C ALA A 70 -10.58 -10.04 -1.57
N ALA A 71 -9.74 -10.17 -2.59
CA ALA A 71 -8.51 -10.95 -2.54
C ALA A 71 -7.51 -10.33 -1.54
N VAL A 72 -7.34 -9.01 -1.61
CA VAL A 72 -6.47 -8.24 -0.71
C VAL A 72 -6.92 -8.37 0.75
N CYS A 73 -8.21 -8.16 1.03
CA CYS A 73 -8.73 -8.29 2.38
C CYS A 73 -8.62 -9.74 2.89
N LYS A 74 -8.87 -10.74 2.04
CA LYS A 74 -8.70 -12.16 2.39
C LYS A 74 -7.25 -12.46 2.78
N LEU A 75 -6.27 -12.01 1.99
CA LEU A 75 -4.84 -12.18 2.29
C LEU A 75 -4.45 -11.50 3.60
N ALA A 76 -4.89 -10.25 3.81
CA ALA A 76 -4.62 -9.52 5.05
C ALA A 76 -5.19 -10.23 6.28
N ILE A 77 -6.39 -10.80 6.18
CA ILE A 77 -7.02 -11.57 7.26
C ILE A 77 -6.23 -12.84 7.57
N ILE A 78 -5.85 -13.61 6.53
CA ILE A 78 -5.09 -14.86 6.69
C ILE A 78 -3.72 -14.59 7.33
N ALA A 79 -3.03 -13.53 6.91
CA ALA A 79 -1.74 -13.16 7.46
C ALA A 79 -1.82 -12.60 8.89
N ALA A 80 -2.91 -11.90 9.24
CA ALA A 80 -3.09 -11.34 10.59
C ALA A 80 -3.49 -12.39 11.63
N ALA A 81 -4.28 -13.40 11.26
CA ALA A 81 -4.81 -14.42 12.18
C ALA A 81 -3.76 -15.08 13.10
N PRO A 82 -2.65 -15.65 12.59
CA PRO A 82 -1.65 -16.30 13.43
C PRO A 82 -0.87 -15.32 14.32
N MET A 83 -0.86 -14.02 14.02
CA MET A 83 -0.15 -13.03 14.83
C MET A 83 -0.84 -12.72 16.17
N PHE A 84 -2.09 -13.16 16.32
CA PHE A 84 -2.95 -12.89 17.47
C PHE A 84 -3.64 -14.16 18.00
N ASP A 85 -3.12 -15.35 17.67
CA ASP A 85 -3.67 -16.65 18.07
C ASP A 85 -5.17 -16.76 17.79
N THR A 86 -5.60 -16.32 16.61
CA THR A 86 -7.01 -16.34 16.19
C THR A 86 -7.18 -16.96 14.80
N THR A 87 -8.43 -17.07 14.34
CA THR A 87 -8.76 -17.66 13.04
C THR A 87 -9.26 -16.61 12.05
N PRO A 88 -9.07 -16.83 10.73
CA PRO A 88 -9.64 -15.98 9.69
C PRO A 88 -11.17 -15.78 9.80
N GLU A 89 -11.87 -16.81 10.26
CA GLU A 89 -13.32 -16.83 10.47
C GLU A 89 -13.69 -15.93 11.66
N ALA A 90 -12.95 -16.01 12.77
CA ALA A 90 -13.16 -15.17 13.94
C ALA A 90 -12.95 -13.68 13.62
N ILE A 91 -11.94 -13.35 12.80
CA ILE A 91 -11.68 -11.97 12.33
C ILE A 91 -12.87 -11.42 11.54
N ARG A 92 -13.56 -12.23 10.72
CA ARG A 92 -14.75 -11.79 9.96
C ARG A 92 -16.03 -11.79 10.79
N SER A 93 -16.04 -12.53 11.90
CA SER A 93 -17.21 -12.66 12.77
C SER A 93 -17.55 -11.36 13.53
N ALA A 94 -18.70 -11.40 14.23
CA ALA A 94 -19.11 -10.37 15.18
C ALA A 94 -18.33 -10.40 16.51
N GLU A 95 -17.42 -11.35 16.72
CA GLU A 95 -16.68 -11.51 17.96
C GLU A 95 -15.81 -10.28 18.28
N ARG A 96 -15.84 -9.87 19.56
CA ARG A 96 -15.18 -8.66 20.06
C ARG A 96 -14.14 -8.93 21.15
N SER A 97 -13.63 -10.16 21.25
CA SER A 97 -12.47 -10.44 22.09
C SER A 97 -11.30 -9.56 21.66
N ARG A 98 -10.40 -9.26 22.59
CA ARG A 98 -9.29 -8.33 22.35
C ARG A 98 -8.33 -8.84 21.26
N PRO A 99 -7.91 -10.12 21.24
CA PRO A 99 -7.09 -10.68 20.17
C PRO A 99 -7.76 -10.57 18.80
N VAL A 100 -9.05 -10.95 18.69
CA VAL A 100 -9.82 -10.85 17.43
C VAL A 100 -9.96 -9.39 16.97
N SER A 101 -10.22 -8.47 17.90
CA SER A 101 -10.38 -7.05 17.58
C SER A 101 -9.09 -6.38 17.14
N ASP A 102 -7.96 -6.75 17.76
CA ASP A 102 -6.63 -6.25 17.40
C ASP A 102 -6.18 -6.85 16.05
N ALA A 103 -6.39 -8.16 15.83
CA ALA A 103 -6.13 -8.82 14.54
C ALA A 103 -6.93 -8.20 13.39
N ARG A 104 -8.22 -7.93 13.64
CA ARG A 104 -9.09 -7.25 12.67
C ARG A 104 -8.62 -5.82 12.37
N ALA A 105 -8.20 -5.08 13.40
CA ALA A 105 -7.69 -3.73 13.21
C ALA A 105 -6.39 -3.73 12.38
N VAL A 106 -5.51 -4.70 12.63
CA VAL A 106 -4.30 -4.93 11.83
C VAL A 106 -4.64 -5.26 10.39
N ALA A 107 -5.54 -6.22 10.14
CA ALA A 107 -5.92 -6.61 8.78
C ALA A 107 -6.57 -5.45 7.99
N MET A 108 -7.46 -4.66 8.62
CA MET A 108 -8.05 -3.47 8.01
C MET A 108 -7.01 -2.39 7.70
N THR A 109 -6.07 -2.17 8.62
CA THR A 109 -5.00 -1.18 8.43
C THR A 109 -4.07 -1.62 7.31
N ALA A 110 -3.72 -2.90 7.25
CA ALA A 110 -2.88 -3.43 6.19
C ALA A 110 -3.55 -3.32 4.81
N ALA A 111 -4.84 -3.67 4.71
CA ALA A 111 -5.62 -3.47 3.49
C ALA A 111 -5.71 -1.98 3.07
N ARG A 112 -5.68 -1.06 4.04
CA ARG A 112 -5.61 0.38 3.75
C ARG A 112 -4.23 0.81 3.25
N GLU A 113 -3.17 0.28 3.84
CA GLU A 113 -1.78 0.56 3.41
C GLU A 113 -1.50 0.03 2.01
N THR A 114 -2.17 -1.05 1.59
CA THR A 114 -2.10 -1.58 0.22
C THR A 114 -2.89 -0.75 -0.80
N GLY A 115 -3.60 0.30 -0.37
CA GLY A 115 -4.26 1.29 -1.23
C GLY A 115 -5.77 1.13 -1.40
N LEU A 116 -6.43 0.24 -0.66
CA LEU A 116 -7.90 0.14 -0.72
C LEU A 116 -8.58 1.33 -0.03
N SER A 117 -9.75 1.71 -0.56
CA SER A 117 -10.57 2.77 0.02
C SER A 117 -11.26 2.29 1.31
N LEU A 118 -11.63 3.21 2.22
CA LEU A 118 -12.38 2.85 3.44
C LEU A 118 -13.68 2.09 3.12
N PRO A 119 -14.51 2.52 2.14
CA PRO A 119 -15.73 1.80 1.81
C PRO A 119 -15.46 0.39 1.27
N ALA A 120 -14.47 0.21 0.39
CA ALA A 120 -14.13 -1.09 -0.16
C ALA A 120 -13.66 -2.06 0.95
N ILE A 121 -12.83 -1.60 1.88
CA ILE A 121 -12.42 -2.41 3.03
C ILE A 121 -13.64 -2.75 3.90
N ALA A 122 -14.47 -1.75 4.19
CA ALA A 122 -15.63 -1.92 5.06
C ALA A 122 -16.60 -3.00 4.52
N GLU A 123 -16.87 -2.97 3.22
CA GLU A 123 -17.67 -3.96 2.52
C GLU A 123 -17.10 -5.39 2.68
N GLN A 124 -15.80 -5.57 2.47
CA GLN A 124 -15.16 -6.90 2.59
C GLN A 124 -15.14 -7.46 4.01
N PHE A 125 -15.22 -6.58 5.02
CA PHE A 125 -15.29 -6.97 6.43
C PHE A 125 -16.74 -6.99 6.98
N GLY A 126 -17.74 -6.67 6.16
CA GLY A 126 -19.14 -6.55 6.59
C GLY A 126 -19.33 -5.50 7.70
N LYS A 127 -18.67 -4.35 7.57
CA LYS A 127 -18.72 -3.23 8.55
C LYS A 127 -18.94 -1.89 7.87
N ASP A 128 -19.08 -0.84 8.69
CA ASP A 128 -19.10 0.55 8.24
C ASP A 128 -17.69 1.12 8.06
N HIS A 129 -17.56 2.07 7.13
CA HIS A 129 -16.30 2.79 6.87
C HIS A 129 -15.72 3.48 8.12
N GLY A 130 -16.56 3.93 9.07
CA GLY A 130 -16.14 4.46 10.37
C GLY A 130 -15.41 3.44 11.24
N SER A 131 -15.75 2.15 11.14
CA SER A 131 -15.03 1.07 11.83
C SER A 131 -13.61 0.92 11.31
N VAL A 132 -13.41 1.09 9.99
CA VAL A 132 -12.08 1.04 9.36
C VAL A 132 -11.24 2.25 9.79
N LEU A 133 -11.83 3.45 9.84
CA LEU A 133 -11.13 4.66 10.32
C LEU A 133 -10.67 4.48 11.77
N HIS A 134 -11.55 3.97 12.62
CA HIS A 134 -11.21 3.67 14.01
C HIS A 134 -10.13 2.59 14.14
N ALA A 135 -10.14 1.55 13.30
CA ALA A 135 -9.09 0.54 13.24
C ALA A 135 -7.72 1.14 12.87
N VAL A 136 -7.68 2.00 11.85
CA VAL A 136 -6.46 2.70 11.43
C VAL A 136 -5.92 3.59 12.56
N ARG A 137 -6.78 4.39 13.19
CA ARG A 137 -6.40 5.24 14.32
C ARG A 137 -5.85 4.42 15.49
N ARG A 138 -6.56 3.36 15.89
CA ARG A 138 -6.13 2.46 16.97
C ARG A 138 -4.78 1.79 16.69
N THR A 139 -4.53 1.42 15.44
CA THR A 139 -3.28 0.78 15.03
C THR A 139 -2.13 1.78 15.09
N ALA A 140 -2.35 3.03 14.66
CA ALA A 140 -1.36 4.11 14.76
C ALA A 140 -1.00 4.48 16.21
N GLU A 141 -1.96 4.40 17.14
CA GLU A 141 -1.74 4.66 18.58
C GLU A 141 -0.94 3.55 19.29
N ARG A 142 -0.79 2.37 18.68
CA ARG A 142 -0.18 1.19 19.31
C ARG A 142 0.98 0.65 18.47
N PRO A 143 2.24 0.89 18.88
CA PRO A 143 3.41 0.46 18.11
C PRO A 143 3.44 -1.04 17.76
N ARG A 144 2.97 -1.89 18.67
CA ARG A 144 2.87 -3.35 18.42
C ARG A 144 1.90 -3.68 17.28
N LEU A 145 0.76 -2.98 17.20
CA LEU A 145 -0.21 -3.19 16.13
C LEU A 145 0.29 -2.59 14.81
N ALA A 146 0.93 -1.41 14.86
CA ALA A 146 1.54 -0.79 13.69
C ALA A 146 2.63 -1.69 13.07
N ALA A 147 3.50 -2.27 13.89
CA ALA A 147 4.51 -3.23 13.42
C ALA A 147 3.87 -4.50 12.82
N ALA A 148 2.77 -4.98 13.40
CA ALA A 148 2.03 -6.12 12.85
C ALA A 148 1.38 -5.77 11.50
N ALA A 149 0.75 -4.60 11.39
CA ALA A 149 0.15 -4.11 10.16
C ALA A 149 1.20 -3.96 9.05
N ALA A 150 2.37 -3.39 9.36
CA ALA A 150 3.46 -3.28 8.39
C ALA A 150 3.90 -4.65 7.83
N LYS A 151 4.06 -5.66 8.69
CA LYS A 151 4.39 -7.04 8.26
C LYS A 151 3.28 -7.66 7.39
N VAL A 152 2.02 -7.45 7.75
CA VAL A 152 0.88 -7.95 6.96
C VAL A 152 0.81 -7.24 5.61
N SER A 153 0.98 -5.91 5.58
CA SER A 153 1.03 -5.10 4.36
C SER A 153 2.15 -5.55 3.43
N GLU A 154 3.34 -5.78 3.98
CA GLU A 154 4.48 -6.32 3.25
C GLU A 154 4.14 -7.67 2.63
N HIS A 155 3.60 -8.60 3.42
CA HIS A 155 3.18 -9.92 2.92
C HIS A 155 2.15 -9.82 1.77
N VAL A 156 1.13 -8.98 1.94
CA VAL A 156 0.09 -8.77 0.91
C VAL A 156 0.69 -8.15 -0.36
N ASN A 157 1.59 -7.19 -0.22
CA ASN A 157 2.27 -6.54 -1.34
C ASN A 157 3.24 -7.49 -2.06
N SER A 158 4.01 -8.31 -1.35
CA SER A 158 4.88 -9.32 -1.94
C SER A 158 4.09 -10.35 -2.74
N ARG A 159 2.93 -10.81 -2.22
CA ARG A 159 2.04 -11.72 -2.96
C ARG A 159 1.45 -11.08 -4.20
N TYR A 160 0.99 -9.84 -4.08
CA TYR A 160 0.48 -9.10 -5.22
C TYR A 160 1.55 -8.88 -6.30
N ALA A 161 2.77 -8.52 -5.91
CA ALA A 161 3.86 -8.32 -6.87
C ALA A 161 4.37 -9.63 -7.50
N ALA A 162 4.33 -10.75 -6.77
CA ALA A 162 4.66 -12.06 -7.33
C ALA A 162 3.66 -12.49 -8.43
N ALA A 163 2.39 -12.09 -8.28
CA ALA A 163 1.34 -12.30 -9.27
C ALA A 163 1.41 -11.36 -10.48
N LEU A 164 2.18 -10.26 -10.39
CA LEU A 164 2.36 -9.38 -11.54
C LEU A 164 3.19 -10.09 -12.61
N PRO A 165 2.77 -10.04 -13.89
CA PRO A 165 3.54 -10.53 -15.02
C PRO A 165 4.94 -9.93 -14.98
N ARG A 166 5.97 -10.78 -14.79
CA ARG A 166 7.36 -10.33 -14.94
C ARG A 166 7.59 -10.10 -16.42
N GLY A 167 7.46 -8.85 -16.84
CA GLY A 167 7.63 -8.46 -18.23
C GLY A 167 8.94 -9.00 -18.82
N GLY A 168 8.80 -9.99 -19.71
CA GLY A 168 9.79 -10.44 -20.66
C GLY A 168 10.79 -11.48 -20.17
N GLU A 169 10.40 -12.76 -20.18
CA GLU A 169 11.23 -13.86 -20.70
C GLU A 169 10.30 -14.89 -21.37
N ASP A 170 10.54 -15.15 -22.65
CA ASP A 170 10.10 -16.27 -23.47
C ASP A 170 8.72 -16.87 -23.18
N THR A 171 7.71 -16.40 -23.91
CA THR A 171 6.59 -17.28 -24.24
C THR A 171 6.28 -17.18 -25.72
N ASN A 172 6.87 -18.12 -26.45
CA ASN A 172 6.38 -18.58 -27.74
C ASN A 172 4.97 -19.16 -27.53
N LEU A 173 3.97 -18.29 -27.48
CA LEU A 173 2.55 -18.66 -27.44
C LEU A 173 1.91 -18.25 -28.76
N VAL A 174 1.43 -19.27 -29.46
CA VAL A 174 0.60 -19.19 -30.64
C VAL A 174 -0.59 -18.24 -30.36
N PRO A 175 -0.83 -17.18 -31.16
CA PRO A 175 -1.92 -16.25 -30.91
C PRO A 175 -3.27 -16.90 -31.26
N LEU A 176 -4.00 -17.38 -30.26
CA LEU A 176 -5.40 -17.80 -30.39
C LEU A 176 -6.29 -16.98 -29.45
N LEU A 177 -6.33 -15.67 -29.67
CA LEU A 177 -7.49 -14.79 -29.60
C LEU A 177 -6.98 -13.36 -29.80
N GLN A 178 -7.74 -12.54 -30.51
CA GLN A 178 -7.42 -11.15 -30.81
C GLN A 178 -6.96 -10.41 -29.54
N GLY A 179 -5.66 -10.10 -29.47
CA GLY A 179 -5.13 -9.23 -28.42
C GLY A 179 -5.80 -7.86 -28.49
N PRO A 180 -5.78 -7.08 -27.39
CA PRO A 180 -6.23 -5.69 -27.42
C PRO A 180 -5.53 -4.95 -28.58
N PRO A 181 -6.20 -3.98 -29.23
CA PRO A 181 -5.60 -3.27 -30.35
C PRO A 181 -4.23 -2.74 -29.93
N ALA A 182 -3.21 -2.93 -30.78
CA ALA A 182 -1.90 -2.37 -30.55
C ALA A 182 -2.07 -0.87 -30.23
N SER A 183 -1.64 -0.47 -29.02
CA SER A 183 -1.78 0.90 -28.54
C SER A 183 -1.18 1.86 -29.57
N THR A 184 -1.94 2.90 -29.92
CA THR A 184 -1.51 3.95 -30.86
C THR A 184 -0.74 5.06 -30.14
N PHE A 185 -0.39 4.84 -28.87
CA PHE A 185 0.27 5.83 -28.03
C PHE A 185 1.74 5.98 -28.45
N ASP A 186 2.09 7.15 -28.97
CA ASP A 186 3.47 7.50 -29.35
C ASP A 186 4.13 8.32 -28.24
N PRO A 187 5.14 7.77 -27.53
CA PRO A 187 5.74 8.45 -26.40
C PRO A 187 6.73 9.54 -26.84
N HIS A 188 6.36 10.81 -26.64
CA HIS A 188 7.18 11.95 -27.07
C HIS A 188 8.23 12.42 -26.05
N GLY A 189 8.15 11.96 -24.79
CA GLY A 189 9.06 12.35 -23.72
C GLY A 189 9.30 11.25 -22.68
N PRO A 190 10.20 11.47 -21.70
CA PRO A 190 10.55 10.45 -20.70
C PRO A 190 9.36 10.04 -19.82
N VAL A 191 8.40 10.95 -19.57
CA VAL A 191 7.20 10.65 -18.77
C VAL A 191 6.30 9.67 -19.52
N GLU A 192 6.10 9.84 -20.82
CA GLU A 192 5.33 8.95 -21.67
C GLU A 192 6.02 7.60 -21.84
N HIS A 193 7.36 7.57 -21.95
CA HIS A 193 8.13 6.33 -21.92
C HIS A 193 7.92 5.56 -20.61
N ALA A 194 7.85 6.27 -19.48
CA ALA A 194 7.53 5.66 -18.18
C ALA A 194 6.11 5.07 -18.16
N VAL A 195 5.13 5.73 -18.79
CA VAL A 195 3.76 5.22 -18.94
C VAL A 195 3.74 3.94 -19.79
N VAL A 196 4.43 3.92 -20.93
CA VAL A 196 4.50 2.74 -21.81
C VAL A 196 5.19 1.57 -21.10
N ALA A 197 6.32 1.80 -20.44
CA ALA A 197 7.04 0.78 -19.71
C ALA A 197 6.21 0.21 -18.55
N ALA A 198 5.51 1.07 -17.81
CA ALA A 198 4.60 0.63 -16.76
C ALA A 198 3.38 -0.12 -17.33
N ALA A 199 2.80 0.33 -18.43
CA ALA A 199 1.67 -0.37 -19.05
C ALA A 199 2.05 -1.81 -19.44
N LYS A 200 3.23 -1.98 -20.02
CA LYS A 200 3.81 -3.30 -20.34
C LYS A 200 4.03 -4.15 -19.09
N ALA A 201 4.54 -3.58 -18.00
CA ALA A 201 4.79 -4.33 -16.77
C ALA A 201 3.51 -4.81 -16.05
N PHE A 202 2.36 -4.22 -16.37
CA PHE A 202 1.06 -4.53 -15.77
C PHE A 202 0.09 -5.20 -16.76
N ASP A 203 0.58 -5.65 -17.93
CA ASP A 203 -0.23 -6.22 -19.03
C ASP A 203 -1.47 -5.37 -19.37
N THR A 204 -1.27 -4.05 -19.43
CA THR A 204 -2.31 -3.07 -19.74
C THR A 204 -1.84 -2.11 -20.84
N THR A 205 -2.65 -1.11 -21.16
CA THR A 205 -2.32 -0.12 -22.20
C THR A 205 -2.08 1.27 -21.59
N PRO A 206 -1.25 2.13 -22.23
CA PRO A 206 -1.04 3.51 -21.81
C PRO A 206 -2.34 4.30 -21.62
N GLU A 207 -3.36 4.05 -22.45
CA GLU A 207 -4.65 4.71 -22.39
C GLU A 207 -5.42 4.34 -21.11
N ILE A 208 -5.31 3.09 -20.64
CA ILE A 208 -5.89 2.66 -19.36
C ILE A 208 -5.18 3.33 -18.18
N LEU A 209 -3.86 3.50 -18.27
CA LEU A 209 -3.09 4.21 -17.26
C LEU A 209 -3.43 5.71 -17.26
N LEU A 210 -3.55 6.37 -18.39
CA LEU A 210 -3.92 7.79 -18.42
C LEU A 210 -5.42 8.02 -18.12
N GLY A 211 -6.25 7.02 -18.38
CA GLY A 211 -7.70 7.10 -18.28
C GLY A 211 -8.30 7.06 -16.87
N ALA A 212 -9.62 6.81 -16.84
CA ALA A 212 -10.43 6.82 -15.63
C ALA A 212 -10.47 5.47 -14.88
N ASP A 213 -9.81 4.44 -15.40
CA ASP A 213 -9.81 3.10 -14.81
C ASP A 213 -9.40 3.14 -13.32
N ARG A 214 -10.07 2.37 -12.46
CA ARG A 214 -9.82 2.33 -11.01
C ARG A 214 -9.45 0.95 -10.50
N THR A 215 -9.16 0.01 -11.39
CA THR A 215 -8.55 -1.27 -11.03
C THR A 215 -7.22 -1.03 -10.33
N ARG A 216 -6.88 -1.92 -9.39
CA ARG A 216 -5.62 -1.82 -8.65
C ARG A 216 -4.42 -1.96 -9.60
N ALA A 217 -4.48 -2.82 -10.61
CA ALA A 217 -3.44 -2.91 -11.64
C ALA A 217 -3.20 -1.57 -12.36
N ALA A 218 -4.25 -0.92 -12.84
CA ALA A 218 -4.11 0.39 -13.49
C ALA A 218 -3.65 1.49 -12.52
N ALA A 219 -4.10 1.46 -11.26
CA ALA A 219 -3.67 2.40 -10.23
C ALA A 219 -2.21 2.22 -9.80
N ASP A 220 -1.75 0.97 -9.71
CA ASP A 220 -0.38 0.60 -9.38
C ASP A 220 0.55 0.92 -10.55
N GLY A 221 0.17 0.57 -11.79
CA GLY A 221 0.90 0.94 -13.01
C GLY A 221 1.06 2.45 -13.16
N ARG A 222 -0.01 3.24 -12.93
CA ARG A 222 0.08 4.71 -12.88
C ARG A 222 1.08 5.19 -11.83
N ALA A 223 0.97 4.65 -10.62
CA ALA A 223 1.82 5.10 -9.52
C ALA A 223 3.30 4.76 -9.77
N VAL A 224 3.58 3.61 -10.40
CA VAL A 224 4.91 3.20 -10.86
C VAL A 224 5.42 4.17 -11.92
N ALA A 225 4.65 4.48 -12.97
CA ALA A 225 5.05 5.43 -14.01
C ALA A 225 5.35 6.84 -13.45
N MET A 226 4.45 7.35 -12.59
CA MET A 226 4.65 8.64 -11.89
C MET A 226 5.91 8.64 -11.03
N THR A 227 6.20 7.53 -10.35
CA THR A 227 7.37 7.41 -9.47
C THR A 227 8.65 7.26 -10.29
N ALA A 228 8.63 6.51 -11.39
CA ALA A 228 9.77 6.37 -12.30
C ALA A 228 10.16 7.72 -12.90
N ALA A 229 9.18 8.49 -13.42
CA ALA A 229 9.41 9.86 -13.90
C ALA A 229 9.94 10.78 -12.79
N ARG A 230 9.50 10.59 -11.54
CA ARG A 230 10.00 11.34 -10.40
C ARG A 230 11.46 11.01 -10.07
N ILE A 231 11.82 9.72 -10.07
CA ILE A 231 13.20 9.25 -9.87
C ILE A 231 14.12 9.78 -10.98
N HIS A 232 13.61 9.84 -12.21
CA HIS A 232 14.31 10.41 -13.36
C HIS A 232 14.51 11.94 -13.29
N GLY A 233 13.91 12.63 -12.31
CA GLY A 233 14.17 14.04 -12.01
C GLY A 233 13.04 15.01 -12.37
N HIS A 234 11.91 14.55 -12.89
CA HIS A 234 10.81 15.46 -13.24
C HIS A 234 10.09 16.02 -12.00
N SER A 235 9.61 17.26 -12.10
CA SER A 235 8.84 17.93 -11.05
C SER A 235 7.43 17.34 -10.91
N LEU A 236 6.84 17.41 -9.71
CA LEU A 236 5.47 16.92 -9.48
C LEU A 236 4.44 17.58 -10.42
N PRO A 237 4.47 18.92 -10.65
CA PRO A 237 3.53 19.56 -11.59
C PRO A 237 3.72 19.10 -13.04
N THR A 238 4.97 18.91 -13.48
CA THR A 238 5.25 18.43 -14.85
C THR A 238 4.71 17.02 -15.05
N ILE A 239 4.97 16.10 -14.11
CA ILE A 239 4.42 14.74 -14.17
C ILE A 239 2.89 14.80 -14.19
N ALA A 240 2.28 15.57 -13.28
CA ALA A 240 0.83 15.64 -13.15
C ALA A 240 0.11 16.12 -14.42
N ARG A 241 0.73 17.05 -15.17
CA ARG A 241 0.21 17.53 -16.46
C ARG A 241 0.05 16.40 -17.49
N HIS A 242 1.02 15.49 -17.56
CA HIS A 242 0.99 14.36 -18.50
C HIS A 242 -0.10 13.32 -18.14
N PHE A 243 -0.48 13.22 -16.87
CA PHE A 243 -1.54 12.31 -16.42
C PHE A 243 -2.92 12.97 -16.34
N GLU A 244 -3.03 14.26 -16.68
CA GLU A 244 -4.24 15.06 -16.48
C GLU A 244 -4.74 15.00 -15.01
N ARG A 245 -3.81 15.15 -14.06
CA ARG A 245 -4.07 15.10 -12.61
C ARG A 245 -3.48 16.31 -11.89
N ASP A 246 -3.83 16.43 -10.61
CA ASP A 246 -3.18 17.35 -9.68
C ASP A 246 -1.82 16.81 -9.19
N HIS A 247 -0.87 17.72 -8.92
CA HIS A 247 0.46 17.39 -8.40
C HIS A 247 0.42 16.62 -7.07
N THR A 248 -0.65 16.79 -6.28
CA THR A 248 -0.90 16.01 -5.05
C THR A 248 -1.12 14.53 -5.35
N THR A 249 -1.66 14.17 -6.51
CA THR A 249 -1.82 12.77 -6.95
C THR A 249 -0.46 12.10 -7.13
N VAL A 250 0.50 12.80 -7.73
CA VAL A 250 1.88 12.31 -7.92
C VAL A 250 2.58 12.15 -6.56
N LEU A 251 2.37 13.09 -5.64
CA LEU A 251 2.88 13.00 -4.27
C LEU A 251 2.28 11.79 -3.51
N HIS A 252 0.98 11.52 -3.69
CA HIS A 252 0.35 10.35 -3.09
C HIS A 252 0.82 9.03 -3.72
N ALA A 253 1.03 9.01 -5.04
CA ALA A 253 1.58 7.86 -5.76
C ALA A 253 2.98 7.50 -5.25
N THR A 254 3.90 8.47 -5.22
CA THR A 254 5.29 8.29 -4.77
C THR A 254 5.37 7.76 -3.34
N ARG A 255 4.65 8.39 -2.39
CA ARG A 255 4.55 7.90 -1.00
C ARG A 255 3.99 6.49 -0.88
N ARG A 256 3.12 6.07 -1.82
CA ARG A 256 2.56 4.71 -1.82
C ARG A 256 3.57 3.70 -2.35
N ILE A 257 4.30 4.05 -3.40
CA ILE A 257 5.36 3.21 -3.97
C ILE A 257 6.53 3.05 -2.99
N GLU A 258 6.90 4.09 -2.24
CA GLU A 258 7.91 4.00 -1.15
C GLU A 258 7.60 2.90 -0.12
N LYS A 259 6.31 2.66 0.15
CA LYS A 259 5.85 1.63 1.09
C LYS A 259 5.70 0.25 0.48
N THR A 260 5.99 0.11 -0.81
CA THR A 260 5.81 -1.11 -1.58
C THR A 260 7.13 -1.47 -2.27
N PRO A 261 8.09 -2.12 -1.56
CA PRO A 261 9.42 -2.43 -2.08
C PRO A 261 9.44 -3.01 -3.51
N PRO A 262 8.61 -4.02 -3.88
CA PRO A 262 8.68 -4.58 -5.24
C PRO A 262 8.23 -3.59 -6.33
N LEU A 263 7.24 -2.73 -6.03
CA LEU A 263 6.81 -1.70 -6.99
C LEU A 263 7.82 -0.56 -7.09
N ARG A 264 8.55 -0.29 -5.99
CA ARG A 264 9.65 0.68 -5.99
C ARG A 264 10.81 0.18 -6.84
N GLU A 265 11.20 -1.08 -6.68
CA GLU A 265 12.24 -1.71 -7.51
C GLU A 265 11.87 -1.69 -8.99
N LEU A 266 10.59 -1.96 -9.32
CA LEU A 266 10.08 -1.83 -10.68
C LEU A 266 10.16 -0.38 -11.20
N ALA A 267 9.79 0.61 -10.37
CA ALA A 267 9.88 2.02 -10.75
C ALA A 267 11.34 2.48 -10.95
N GLU A 268 12.26 2.03 -10.10
CA GLU A 268 13.70 2.28 -10.24
C GLU A 268 14.26 1.65 -11.52
N LYS A 269 13.87 0.42 -11.84
CA LYS A 269 14.22 -0.25 -13.10
C LYS A 269 13.72 0.55 -14.30
N ILE A 270 12.44 0.92 -14.32
CA ILE A 270 11.87 1.71 -15.40
C ILE A 270 12.59 3.06 -15.52
N ALA A 271 12.85 3.74 -14.40
CA ALA A 271 13.53 5.04 -14.40
C ALA A 271 14.95 4.98 -14.98
N ALA A 272 15.67 3.88 -14.75
CA ALA A 272 17.00 3.66 -15.30
C ALA A 272 17.01 3.49 -16.83
N ASP A 273 15.92 2.95 -17.38
CA ASP A 273 15.74 2.68 -18.82
C ASP A 273 15.15 3.89 -19.59
N LEU A 274 14.76 4.98 -18.92
CA LEU A 274 14.17 6.14 -19.57
C LEU A 274 15.20 6.92 -20.42
N PRO A 275 14.77 7.46 -21.57
CA PRO A 275 15.64 8.31 -22.38
C PRO A 275 16.02 9.56 -21.59
N ARG A 276 17.32 9.85 -21.51
CA ARG A 276 17.81 11.12 -20.98
C ARG A 276 17.43 12.21 -21.97
N GLU A 277 16.80 13.28 -21.49
CA GLU A 277 16.60 14.46 -22.33
C GLU A 277 17.96 15.03 -22.71
N GLU A 278 18.31 14.96 -23.99
CA GLU A 278 19.43 15.73 -24.51
C GLU A 278 19.05 17.20 -24.40
N ALA A 279 19.82 17.95 -23.59
CA ALA A 279 19.66 19.38 -23.47
C ALA A 279 19.96 20.06 -24.81
N GLY A 280 18.94 20.23 -25.67
CA GLY A 280 19.09 21.01 -26.89
C GLY A 280 18.01 20.81 -27.94
N THR A 281 17.25 21.88 -28.17
CA THR A 281 16.48 22.21 -29.39
C THR A 281 15.13 21.52 -29.61
N GLY A 282 14.04 22.26 -29.40
CA GLY A 282 12.77 21.98 -30.10
C GLY A 282 11.45 22.20 -29.35
N THR A 283 11.07 23.46 -29.16
CA THR A 283 9.69 23.94 -29.33
C THR A 283 8.55 23.38 -28.46
N TRP A 284 8.63 23.45 -27.13
CA TRP A 284 7.41 23.64 -26.31
C TRP A 284 7.66 24.65 -25.19
N GLY A 285 7.04 25.82 -25.33
CA GLY A 285 6.68 26.79 -24.29
C GLY A 285 7.70 27.05 -23.17
N ARG A 286 8.57 28.04 -23.39
CA ARG A 286 9.26 28.77 -22.31
C ARG A 286 8.22 29.35 -21.35
N VAL A 287 7.97 28.67 -20.22
CA VAL A 287 7.49 29.31 -19.00
C VAL A 287 8.68 29.31 -18.06
N VAL A 288 9.22 30.51 -17.86
CA VAL A 288 10.35 30.78 -16.97
C VAL A 288 9.85 30.55 -15.54
N ASP A 289 10.36 29.52 -14.86
CA ASP A 289 10.20 29.37 -13.42
C ASP A 289 11.07 30.43 -12.72
N VAL A 290 10.44 31.53 -12.31
CA VAL A 290 11.03 32.52 -11.39
C VAL A 290 10.51 32.20 -10.00
N GLU A 291 11.13 31.25 -9.29
CA GLU A 291 10.99 31.17 -7.82
C GLU A 291 12.04 30.27 -7.16
N THR A 292 13.34 30.50 -7.42
CA THR A 292 14.39 29.95 -6.55
C THR A 292 15.68 30.77 -6.60
N ALA A 293 15.64 32.00 -6.10
CA ALA A 293 16.87 32.77 -5.82
C ALA A 293 16.63 33.78 -4.70
N GLU A 294 16.51 33.31 -3.45
CA GLU A 294 16.65 34.21 -2.30
C GLU A 294 17.08 33.46 -1.03
N ARG A 295 18.25 32.83 -1.07
CA ARG A 295 19.06 32.50 0.12
C ARG A 295 20.52 32.53 -0.28
N GLN A 296 21.29 33.42 0.35
CA GLN A 296 22.68 33.86 0.06
C GLN A 296 22.65 35.14 -0.79
N GLU A 297 23.09 36.33 -0.36
CA GLU A 297 24.03 36.80 0.68
C GLU A 297 23.64 38.24 1.01
N ILE A 298 23.62 38.69 2.28
CA ILE A 298 24.30 39.94 2.68
C ILE A 298 24.59 39.87 4.20
N SER A 299 25.86 39.78 4.54
CA SER A 299 26.40 40.07 5.88
C SER A 299 27.53 41.08 5.71
N THR A 300 27.75 41.93 6.72
CA THR A 300 28.68 43.10 6.84
C THR A 300 28.08 44.43 6.32
N THR A 301 27.94 45.53 7.08
CA THR A 301 28.78 46.14 8.13
C THR A 301 27.99 47.15 9.01
N SER A 302 28.32 47.17 10.32
CA SER A 302 28.29 48.21 11.39
C SER A 302 27.92 49.68 11.02
N GLN A 303 27.37 50.60 11.84
CA GLN A 303 27.02 50.75 13.27
C GLN A 303 26.21 52.11 13.45
N PRO A 304 25.89 52.64 14.66
CA PRO A 304 24.57 53.17 15.02
C PRO A 304 24.41 54.70 15.06
N VAL A 305 23.16 55.20 15.10
CA VAL A 305 22.83 56.54 15.59
C VAL A 305 21.61 56.47 16.51
N SER A 306 21.83 56.80 17.78
CA SER A 306 20.80 57.09 18.77
C SER A 306 20.25 58.49 18.56
N GLN A 307 18.93 58.68 18.75
CA GLN A 307 18.41 59.89 19.39
C GLN A 307 17.00 59.64 19.93
N SER A 308 16.92 59.71 21.26
CA SER A 308 15.73 59.91 22.09
C SER A 308 15.04 61.24 21.78
N VAL A 309 13.74 61.36 22.04
CA VAL A 309 13.14 62.35 22.97
C VAL A 309 11.60 62.32 22.90
N SER A 310 11.02 62.03 24.08
CA SER A 310 9.79 62.58 24.67
C SER A 310 8.37 62.16 24.24
N GLN A 311 7.71 61.50 25.20
CA GLN A 311 6.27 61.64 25.51
C GLN A 311 5.96 63.04 26.06
N PRO A 312 4.68 63.45 26.12
CA PRO A 312 3.96 63.29 27.40
C PRO A 312 2.52 62.79 27.27
N ALA A 313 2.04 62.32 28.42
CA ALA A 313 0.76 61.70 28.71
C ALA A 313 -0.41 62.68 28.90
N SER A 314 -1.64 62.19 28.65
CA SER A 314 -2.85 62.42 29.47
C SER A 314 -3.97 61.53 28.88
N ASP A 315 -4.43 60.44 29.50
CA ASP A 315 -5.25 60.27 30.71
C ASP A 315 -6.77 60.13 30.41
N ARG A 316 -7.43 59.25 31.17
CA ARG A 316 -8.89 58.95 31.30
C ARG A 316 -9.54 57.81 30.49
N SER A 317 -9.28 56.59 30.96
CA SER A 317 -10.17 55.72 31.76
C SER A 317 -11.71 55.58 31.51
N VAL A 318 -12.12 54.30 31.66
CA VAL A 318 -13.38 53.72 32.23
C VAL A 318 -14.49 53.28 31.27
N GLY A 319 -14.81 51.97 31.33
CA GLY A 319 -16.06 51.41 30.78
C GLY A 319 -16.21 49.89 30.88
N LEU A 320 -16.01 49.30 32.07
CA LEU A 320 -16.47 47.93 32.39
C LEU A 320 -18.01 47.88 32.36
N ARG A 321 -18.60 46.85 31.73
CA ARG A 321 -19.92 46.34 32.14
C ARG A 321 -20.11 44.87 31.79
N GLU A 322 -20.23 44.11 32.86
CA GLU A 322 -20.81 42.77 32.97
C GLU A 322 -22.17 42.68 32.28
N GLN A 323 -22.48 41.53 31.69
CA GLN A 323 -23.86 41.06 31.60
C GLN A 323 -23.99 39.63 32.09
N GLN A 324 -24.92 39.51 33.03
CA GLN A 324 -25.14 38.43 33.95
C GLN A 324 -26.08 37.37 33.35
N ARG A 325 -25.85 36.16 33.86
CA ARG A 325 -26.78 35.05 34.10
C ARG A 325 -28.25 35.49 34.30
N ALA A 326 -29.18 34.82 33.63
CA ALA A 326 -30.57 34.71 34.08
C ALA A 326 -31.15 33.32 33.71
N VAL A 327 -31.63 32.65 34.75
CA VAL A 327 -32.41 31.41 34.77
C VAL A 327 -33.89 31.75 34.59
N PRO A 328 -34.72 30.82 34.09
CA PRO A 328 -36.08 30.70 34.61
C PRO A 328 -36.35 29.31 35.20
N VAL A 329 -37.06 29.31 36.33
CA VAL A 329 -37.56 28.18 37.12
C VAL A 329 -39.09 28.04 36.93
N ALA A 330 -39.56 26.79 37.06
CA ALA A 330 -40.94 26.30 37.27
C ALA A 330 -41.84 26.18 36.02
N ALA A 331 -42.68 25.14 35.84
CA ALA A 331 -43.18 24.07 36.70
C ALA A 331 -43.63 22.85 35.86
N GLY A 332 -43.65 21.63 36.42
CA GLY A 332 -44.32 20.49 35.76
C GLY A 332 -43.91 19.06 36.17
N ARG A 333 -43.92 18.77 37.48
CA ARG A 333 -44.19 17.46 38.12
C ARG A 333 -44.92 16.41 37.23
N ASN A 334 -44.42 15.18 37.04
CA ASN A 334 -44.82 13.93 37.72
C ASN A 334 -44.37 12.72 36.85
N HIS A 335 -44.00 11.51 37.27
CA HIS A 335 -43.69 10.82 38.52
C HIS A 335 -42.88 9.56 38.14
N PHE A 336 -41.93 9.17 38.99
CA PHE A 336 -41.40 7.82 39.08
C PHE A 336 -42.40 6.87 39.76
N SER A 337 -42.43 5.60 39.33
CA SER A 337 -42.69 4.42 40.17
C SER A 337 -42.14 3.21 39.42
N VAL A 338 -40.93 2.70 39.69
CA VAL A 338 -40.50 1.83 40.81
C VAL A 338 -40.99 0.39 40.71
N ALA A 339 -40.00 -0.51 40.77
CA ALA A 339 -39.98 -1.91 41.19
C ALA A 339 -40.66 -2.93 40.25
N ARG A 340 -40.05 -4.09 40.00
CA ARG A 340 -39.24 -4.90 40.92
C ARG A 340 -38.28 -5.80 40.16
#